data_AF-A0A521DW87-F1
#
_entry.id   AF-A0A521DW87-F1
#
_cell.length_a   1.000
_cell.length_b   1.000
_cell.length_c   1.000
_cell.angle_alpha   90.00
_cell.angle_beta   90.00
_cell.angle_gamma   90.00
#
_symmetry.space_group_name_H-M   'P 1'
#
loop_
_entity.id
_entity.type
_entity.pdbx_description
1 polymer ?
#
loop_
_entity_poly.entity_id
_entity_poly.type
_entity_poly.pdbx_seq_one_letter_code
_entity_poly.pdbx_strand_id
1 'polypeptide(L)'
;MEPLEAELDRARDLAVDDLADAIESIGFECTRCGGCCTGYAPDEPGGAPAGEGAGEADGEGVAGDDRAGDDGCHGDRAGDDREPHTATVFPDEVREVADAADDALGEAYDWRDVARPMPYGLAEDEDGEPAGETFEWALATDDCGDCTFYEESDGRGACTVHDSRPLICRTYPFSVALGGTSQPMGEAVDGEGMVRAHECEGLGREISRADAESLAAALKERAIRELEEAIAVRDGYDPTAAERADGDVVVFDSEGPKNADGTPVGSG
;
A
#
# COMPACT_ATOMS: atom_id res chain seq x y z
N MET A 1 -15.48 -5.17 -18.43
CA MET A 1 -14.13 -4.64 -18.12
C MET A 1 -13.49 -4.29 -19.44
N GLU A 2 -13.04 -3.06 -19.60
CA GLU A 2 -12.27 -2.63 -20.77
C GLU A 2 -10.84 -3.21 -20.65
N PRO A 3 -10.11 -3.38 -21.77
CA PRO A 3 -8.73 -3.86 -21.70
C PRO A 3 -7.85 -2.83 -20.99
N LEU A 4 -6.82 -3.29 -20.27
CA LEU A 4 -5.90 -2.43 -19.50
C LEU A 4 -5.26 -1.34 -20.37
N GLU A 5 -5.00 -1.62 -21.65
CA GLU A 5 -4.47 -0.66 -22.60
C GLU A 5 -5.43 0.50 -22.86
N ALA A 6 -6.74 0.24 -22.90
CA ALA A 6 -7.73 1.31 -23.06
C ALA A 6 -7.83 2.16 -21.79
N GLU A 7 -7.71 1.54 -20.60
CA GLU A 7 -7.62 2.28 -19.34
C GLU A 7 -6.35 3.13 -19.28
N LEU A 8 -5.21 2.61 -19.76
CA LEU A 8 -3.94 3.33 -19.81
C LEU A 8 -4.03 4.55 -20.72
N ASP A 9 -4.67 4.41 -21.88
CA ASP A 9 -4.94 5.56 -22.76
C ASP A 9 -5.83 6.59 -22.05
N ARG A 10 -6.85 6.17 -21.30
CA ARG A 10 -7.66 7.08 -20.48
C ARG A 10 -6.87 7.78 -19.38
N ALA A 11 -5.99 7.06 -18.68
CA ALA A 11 -5.13 7.62 -17.64
C ALA A 11 -4.19 8.69 -18.22
N ARG A 12 -3.64 8.44 -19.41
CA ARG A 12 -2.81 9.41 -20.16
C ARG A 12 -3.59 10.65 -20.58
N ASP A 13 -4.87 10.51 -20.88
CA ASP A 13 -5.75 11.60 -21.29
C ASP A 13 -6.32 12.43 -20.11
N LEU A 14 -6.13 12.01 -18.86
CA LEU A 14 -6.54 12.80 -17.69
C LEU A 14 -5.93 14.21 -17.73
N ALA A 15 -6.75 15.25 -17.59
CA ALA A 15 -6.27 16.62 -17.48
C ALA A 15 -5.84 16.91 -16.03
N VAL A 16 -4.58 17.29 -15.83
CA VAL A 16 -4.06 17.65 -14.51
C VAL A 16 -4.84 18.82 -13.91
N ASP A 17 -5.21 19.81 -14.72
CA ASP A 17 -5.98 20.97 -14.27
C ASP A 17 -7.37 20.57 -13.73
N ASP A 18 -8.06 19.63 -14.40
CA ASP A 18 -9.38 19.13 -13.95
C ASP A 18 -9.26 18.33 -12.64
N LEU A 19 -8.19 17.53 -12.50
CA LEU A 19 -7.91 16.81 -11.25
C LEU A 19 -7.55 17.78 -10.12
N ALA A 20 -6.80 18.84 -10.42
CA ALA A 20 -6.45 19.87 -9.46
C ALA A 20 -7.69 20.63 -8.98
N ASP A 21 -8.60 21.02 -9.89
CA ASP A 21 -9.89 21.62 -9.55
C ASP A 21 -10.71 20.73 -8.61
N ALA A 22 -10.74 19.42 -8.87
CA ALA A 22 -11.42 18.47 -8.00
C ALA A 22 -10.77 18.37 -6.61
N ILE A 23 -9.44 18.26 -6.55
CA ILE A 23 -8.68 18.20 -5.28
C ILE A 23 -8.88 19.49 -4.47
N GLU A 24 -8.90 20.66 -5.12
CA GLU A 24 -9.10 21.95 -4.47
C GLU A 24 -10.53 22.13 -3.93
N SER A 25 -11.51 21.58 -4.65
CA SER A 25 -12.90 21.56 -4.21
C SER A 25 -13.10 20.67 -2.98
N ILE A 26 -12.44 19.51 -2.94
CA ILE A 26 -12.48 18.59 -1.79
C ILE A 26 -11.72 19.19 -0.61
N GLY A 27 -10.56 19.80 -0.87
CA GLY A 27 -9.67 20.38 0.13
C GLY A 27 -8.84 19.33 0.87
N PHE A 28 -7.54 19.60 1.02
CA PHE A 28 -6.63 18.69 1.70
C PHE A 28 -5.34 19.36 2.20
N GLU A 29 -4.94 19.04 3.42
CA GLU A 29 -3.60 19.34 3.94
C GLU A 29 -3.09 18.14 4.75
N CYS A 30 -1.93 17.58 4.34
CA CYS A 30 -1.30 16.51 5.11
C CYS A 30 -0.77 17.07 6.45
N THR A 31 -1.32 16.60 7.56
CA THR A 31 -0.93 17.03 8.91
C THR A 31 0.29 16.30 9.48
N ARG A 32 0.77 15.28 8.75
CA ARG A 32 1.76 14.28 9.24
C ARG A 32 1.29 13.68 10.55
N CYS A 33 0.07 13.14 10.54
CA CYS A 33 -0.52 12.49 11.71
C CYS A 33 -0.03 11.05 11.90
N GLY A 34 0.39 10.37 10.82
CA GLY A 34 0.83 8.97 10.88
C GLY A 34 -0.26 7.94 10.57
N GLY A 35 -1.54 8.31 10.55
CA GLY A 35 -2.64 7.36 10.41
C GLY A 35 -2.66 6.54 9.12
N CYS A 36 -2.04 7.03 8.03
CA CYS A 36 -1.90 6.26 6.80
C CYS A 36 -0.73 5.27 6.80
N CYS A 37 0.19 5.37 7.77
CA CYS A 37 1.34 4.49 7.92
C CYS A 37 1.07 3.34 8.90
N THR A 38 -0.04 3.42 9.64
CA THR A 38 -0.38 2.47 10.68
C THR A 38 -1.25 1.33 10.15
N GLY A 39 -1.07 0.12 10.68
CA GLY A 39 -1.99 -1.01 10.46
C GLY A 39 -3.42 -0.68 10.91
N TYR A 40 -4.39 -1.43 10.39
CA TYR A 40 -5.81 -1.11 10.44
C TYR A 40 -6.63 -2.15 11.23
N ALA A 41 -7.63 -1.72 12.02
CA ALA A 41 -8.53 -2.62 12.75
C ALA A 41 -9.93 -2.66 12.11
N PRO A 42 -10.44 -3.81 11.63
CA PRO A 42 -11.70 -3.97 10.88
C PRO A 42 -12.91 -3.23 11.50
N ASP A 43 -12.94 -3.15 12.83
CA ASP A 43 -14.06 -2.63 13.62
C ASP A 43 -14.02 -1.11 13.87
N GLU A 44 -12.97 -0.43 13.41
CA GLU A 44 -12.84 1.01 13.53
C GLU A 44 -13.46 1.76 12.33
N PRO A 45 -13.73 3.07 12.44
CA PRO A 45 -14.04 3.88 11.26
C PRO A 45 -12.85 3.80 10.28
N GLY A 46 -13.13 3.53 8.99
CA GLY A 46 -12.10 3.23 7.99
C GLY A 46 -11.98 1.74 7.62
N GLY A 47 -12.87 0.91 8.18
CA GLY A 47 -12.94 -0.55 8.07
C GLY A 47 -12.72 -1.12 6.68
N ALA A 48 -11.74 -2.00 6.46
CA ALA A 48 -11.99 -3.07 5.50
C ALA A 48 -13.21 -3.86 6.00
N PRO A 49 -14.24 -4.10 5.16
CA PRO A 49 -15.31 -4.99 5.57
C PRO A 49 -14.67 -6.34 5.92
N ALA A 50 -15.13 -6.97 7.00
CA ALA A 50 -14.68 -8.32 7.38
C ALA A 50 -14.70 -9.22 6.14
N GLY A 51 -13.52 -9.63 5.69
CA GLY A 51 -13.36 -10.41 4.47
C GLY A 51 -14.10 -11.74 4.58
N GLU A 52 -14.94 -12.04 3.60
CA GLU A 52 -15.51 -13.36 3.33
C GLU A 52 -14.37 -14.34 3.00
N GLY A 53 -13.64 -14.80 4.01
CA GLY A 53 -12.45 -15.64 3.85
C GLY A 53 -11.89 -16.21 5.15
N ALA A 54 -12.23 -15.65 6.31
CA ALA A 54 -11.99 -16.33 7.59
C ALA A 54 -13.05 -17.40 7.79
N GLY A 55 -12.65 -18.67 7.72
CA GLY A 55 -13.50 -19.80 8.08
C GLY A 55 -14.12 -19.58 9.46
N GLU A 56 -15.42 -19.85 9.56
CA GLU A 56 -16.20 -19.77 10.80
C GLU A 56 -15.54 -20.63 11.88
N ALA A 57 -14.77 -20.01 12.78
CA ALA A 57 -14.40 -20.59 14.06
C ALA A 57 -15.44 -20.12 15.09
N ASP A 58 -16.50 -20.92 15.23
CA ASP A 58 -17.48 -20.78 16.29
C ASP A 58 -16.79 -20.83 17.68
N GLY A 59 -16.83 -19.70 18.39
CA GLY A 59 -17.10 -19.61 19.83
C GLY A 59 -16.01 -20.06 20.80
N GLU A 60 -15.57 -19.14 21.66
CA GLU A 60 -16.11 -18.98 23.02
C GLU A 60 -15.38 -17.80 23.67
N GLY A 61 -16.14 -16.81 24.16
CA GLY A 61 -15.59 -15.66 24.87
C GLY A 61 -14.78 -16.10 26.08
N VAL A 62 -13.46 -15.99 25.97
CA VAL A 62 -12.57 -16.07 27.12
C VAL A 62 -12.45 -14.65 27.66
N ALA A 63 -12.92 -14.47 28.89
CA ALA A 63 -12.67 -13.24 29.64
C ALA A 63 -11.15 -13.00 29.66
N GLY A 64 -10.73 -11.97 28.92
CA GLY A 64 -9.33 -11.58 28.77
C GLY A 64 -8.70 -11.37 30.13
N ASP A 65 -7.69 -12.18 30.39
CA ASP A 65 -6.68 -11.96 31.42
C ASP A 65 -5.98 -10.64 31.08
N ASP A 66 -6.08 -9.65 31.97
CA ASP A 66 -5.39 -8.35 31.90
C ASP A 66 -3.86 -8.54 31.98
N ARG A 67 -3.26 -9.19 30.98
CA ARG A 67 -1.86 -9.03 30.65
C ARG A 67 -1.82 -7.97 29.56
N ALA A 68 -1.79 -6.72 30.00
CA ALA A 68 -1.16 -5.66 29.23
C ALA A 68 0.30 -6.09 29.01
N GLY A 69 0.54 -6.75 27.88
CA GLY A 69 1.86 -6.83 27.29
C GLY A 69 2.23 -5.41 26.89
N ASP A 70 3.33 -4.93 27.45
CA ASP A 70 4.06 -3.77 26.95
C ASP A 70 4.73 -4.20 25.64
N ASP A 71 3.93 -4.49 24.61
CA ASP A 71 4.43 -4.97 23.32
C ASP A 71 4.91 -3.79 22.44
N GLY A 72 4.91 -2.57 22.97
CA GLY A 72 5.49 -1.38 22.33
C GLY A 72 4.69 -0.82 21.15
N CYS A 73 3.61 -1.46 20.74
CA CYS A 73 2.80 -1.03 19.60
C CYS A 73 1.95 0.22 19.91
N HIS A 74 1.90 1.15 18.94
CA HIS A 74 1.22 2.43 19.08
C HIS A 74 -0.29 2.29 18.92
N GLY A 75 -1.05 2.71 19.94
CA GLY A 75 -2.52 2.73 19.95
C GLY A 75 -3.16 1.86 21.03
N ASP A 76 -4.37 2.23 21.46
CA ASP A 76 -5.20 1.41 22.35
C ASP A 76 -5.76 0.21 21.54
N ARG A 77 -5.02 -0.90 21.46
CA ARG A 77 -5.49 -2.32 21.35
C ARG A 77 -4.49 -3.16 20.53
N ALA A 78 -3.62 -3.88 21.24
CA ALA A 78 -3.13 -5.17 20.78
C ALA A 78 -4.31 -6.16 20.81
N GLY A 79 -5.09 -6.18 19.73
CA GLY A 79 -5.98 -7.29 19.42
C GLY A 79 -5.41 -8.04 18.23
N ASP A 80 -5.54 -9.38 18.23
CA ASP A 80 -5.16 -10.27 17.12
C ASP A 80 -5.86 -9.94 15.78
N ASP A 81 -6.76 -8.95 15.75
CA ASP A 81 -7.60 -8.60 14.61
C ASP A 81 -7.06 -7.40 13.79
N ARG A 82 -5.86 -6.87 14.09
CA ARG A 82 -5.28 -5.75 13.33
C ARG A 82 -4.62 -6.25 12.05
N GLU A 83 -5.16 -5.81 10.91
CA GLU A 83 -4.58 -6.05 9.59
C GLU A 83 -3.34 -5.15 9.43
N PRO A 84 -2.19 -5.68 8.99
CA PRO A 84 -0.98 -4.88 8.84
C PRO A 84 -1.13 -3.84 7.70
N HIS A 85 -0.36 -2.76 7.79
CA HIS A 85 -0.29 -1.73 6.76
C HIS A 85 0.02 -2.36 5.40
N THR A 86 -0.80 -2.01 4.41
CA THR A 86 -0.76 -2.60 3.06
C THR A 86 -0.82 -1.50 2.01
N ALA A 87 0.34 -0.91 1.72
CA ALA A 87 0.51 0.04 0.61
C ALA A 87 1.34 -0.62 -0.49
N THR A 88 0.78 -0.68 -1.70
CA THR A 88 1.43 -1.29 -2.87
C THR A 88 2.65 -0.48 -3.32
N VAL A 89 3.72 -1.17 -3.71
CA VAL A 89 4.95 -0.53 -4.21
C VAL A 89 5.46 -1.24 -5.46
N PHE A 90 6.03 -0.47 -6.38
CA PHE A 90 6.64 -0.99 -7.61
C PHE A 90 8.16 -1.19 -7.46
N PRO A 91 8.79 -2.04 -8.30
CA PRO A 91 10.20 -2.39 -8.16
C PRO A 91 11.19 -1.22 -8.18
N ASP A 92 10.91 -0.17 -8.93
CA ASP A 92 11.72 1.06 -8.91
C ASP A 92 11.47 1.86 -7.62
N GLU A 93 10.22 1.98 -7.18
CA GLU A 93 9.89 2.65 -5.92
C GLU A 93 10.54 1.97 -4.71
N VAL A 94 10.61 0.63 -4.69
CA VAL A 94 11.32 -0.11 -3.63
C VAL A 94 12.78 0.32 -3.56
N ARG A 95 13.45 0.46 -4.71
CA ARG A 95 14.85 0.89 -4.77
C ARG A 95 15.02 2.36 -4.41
N GLU A 96 14.12 3.23 -4.86
CA GLU A 96 14.16 4.66 -4.52
C GLU A 96 13.95 4.89 -3.02
N VAL A 97 13.05 4.11 -2.40
CA VAL A 97 12.83 4.15 -0.95
C VAL A 97 14.03 3.58 -0.19
N ALA A 98 14.64 2.49 -0.65
CA ALA A 98 15.86 1.95 -0.06
C ALA A 98 16.98 2.99 -0.06
N ASP A 99 17.27 3.59 -1.23
CA ASP A 99 18.30 4.62 -1.37
C ASP A 99 18.02 5.84 -0.46
N ALA A 100 16.75 6.24 -0.33
CA ALA A 100 16.35 7.33 0.55
C ALA A 100 16.48 6.99 2.05
N ALA A 101 16.19 5.75 2.42
CA ALA A 101 16.35 5.25 3.77
C ALA A 101 17.84 5.17 4.14
N ASP A 102 18.70 4.70 3.23
CA ASP A 102 20.16 4.70 3.38
C ASP A 102 20.69 6.09 3.71
N ASP A 103 20.27 7.09 2.93
CA ASP A 103 20.69 8.48 3.11
C ASP A 103 20.15 9.10 4.41
N ALA A 104 18.92 8.76 4.80
CA ALA A 104 18.26 9.34 5.97
C ALA A 104 18.71 8.72 7.30
N LEU A 105 18.90 7.39 7.32
CA LEU A 105 19.11 6.59 8.53
C LEU A 105 20.56 6.12 8.68
N GLY A 106 21.35 6.14 7.60
CA GLY A 106 22.78 5.87 7.65
C GLY A 106 23.15 4.39 7.78
N GLU A 107 22.23 3.50 7.47
CA GLU A 107 22.41 2.05 7.36
C GLU A 107 21.94 1.58 6.00
N ALA A 108 22.48 0.46 5.50
CA ALA A 108 22.11 -0.04 4.18
C ALA A 108 20.82 -0.86 4.29
N TYR A 109 19.81 -0.47 3.51
CA TYR A 109 18.52 -1.12 3.33
C TYR A 109 18.59 -2.04 2.12
N ASP A 110 18.15 -3.28 2.31
CA ASP A 110 17.89 -4.20 1.23
C ASP A 110 16.38 -4.29 0.91
N TRP A 111 16.02 -5.10 -0.08
CA TRP A 111 14.65 -5.23 -0.53
C TRP A 111 13.68 -5.61 0.59
N ARG A 112 14.11 -6.50 1.51
CA ARG A 112 13.26 -7.02 2.60
C ARG A 112 13.04 -5.97 3.69
N ASP A 113 13.96 -5.03 3.81
CA ASP A 113 13.81 -3.89 4.72
C ASP A 113 12.77 -2.88 4.20
N VAL A 114 12.48 -2.87 2.89
CA VAL A 114 11.55 -1.91 2.27
C VAL A 114 10.22 -2.53 1.89
N ALA A 115 10.22 -3.77 1.39
CA ALA A 115 9.08 -4.40 0.78
C ALA A 115 8.95 -5.89 1.14
N ARG A 116 7.71 -6.35 1.14
CA ARG A 116 7.33 -7.74 1.37
C ARG A 116 6.34 -8.22 0.31
N PRO A 117 6.24 -9.54 0.04
CA PRO A 117 5.18 -10.07 -0.80
C PRO A 117 3.81 -9.58 -0.33
N MET A 118 2.96 -9.15 -1.26
CA MET A 118 1.57 -8.81 -0.93
C MET A 118 0.88 -10.08 -0.35
N PRO A 119 0.26 -10.00 0.85
CA PRO A 119 -0.31 -11.18 1.51
C PRO A 119 -1.47 -11.80 0.73
N TYR A 120 -2.18 -11.02 -0.09
CA TYR A 120 -3.27 -11.55 -0.91
C TYR A 120 -2.77 -12.51 -1.99
N GLY A 121 -3.42 -13.68 -2.07
CA GLY A 121 -3.06 -14.76 -3.00
C GLY A 121 -2.11 -15.82 -2.41
N LEU A 122 -1.54 -15.55 -1.23
CA LEU A 122 -0.72 -16.50 -0.49
C LEU A 122 -1.59 -17.30 0.49
N ALA A 123 -1.24 -18.56 0.70
CA ALA A 123 -1.83 -19.43 1.71
C ALA A 123 -0.80 -19.75 2.79
N GLU A 124 -1.26 -19.96 4.02
CA GLU A 124 -0.39 -20.46 5.09
C GLU A 124 -0.15 -21.96 4.90
N ASP A 125 1.10 -22.38 5.04
CA ASP A 125 1.49 -23.78 5.05
C ASP A 125 1.26 -24.44 6.43
N GLU A 126 1.78 -25.66 6.62
CA GLU A 126 1.62 -26.41 7.88
C GLU A 126 2.32 -25.76 9.08
N ASP A 127 3.32 -24.92 8.84
CA ASP A 127 4.10 -24.19 9.85
C ASP A 127 3.59 -22.74 10.03
N GLY A 128 2.59 -22.32 9.25
CA GLY A 128 2.04 -20.97 9.27
C GLY A 128 2.82 -19.97 8.39
N GLU A 129 3.72 -20.45 7.54
CA GLU A 129 4.50 -19.61 6.64
C GLU A 129 3.75 -19.37 5.33
N PRO A 130 3.87 -18.18 4.72
CA PRO A 130 3.19 -17.89 3.46
C PRO A 130 3.78 -18.71 2.31
N ALA A 131 2.93 -19.29 1.49
CA ALA A 131 3.28 -20.05 0.29
C ALA A 131 2.31 -19.73 -0.86
N GLY A 132 2.82 -19.69 -2.09
CA GLY A 132 2.04 -19.48 -3.31
C GLY A 132 2.56 -18.36 -4.22
N GLU A 133 1.65 -17.82 -5.01
CA GLU A 133 1.94 -16.76 -5.99
C GLU A 133 1.19 -15.48 -5.61
N THR A 134 1.89 -14.34 -5.68
CA THR A 134 1.27 -13.01 -5.57
C THR A 134 1.78 -12.10 -6.69
N PHE A 135 1.08 -11.00 -6.93
CA PHE A 135 1.26 -10.15 -8.12
C PHE A 135 1.70 -8.72 -7.80
N GLU A 136 1.97 -8.42 -6.53
CA GLU A 136 2.33 -7.10 -6.06
C GLU A 136 3.28 -7.18 -4.86
N TRP A 137 4.00 -6.09 -4.62
CA TRP A 137 4.73 -5.86 -3.39
C TRP A 137 3.95 -4.91 -2.49
N ALA A 138 4.05 -5.11 -1.18
CA ALA A 138 3.60 -4.15 -0.18
C ALA A 138 4.81 -3.59 0.57
N LEU A 139 4.71 -2.35 1.08
CA LEU A 139 5.70 -1.82 2.02
C LEU A 139 5.87 -2.79 3.21
N ALA A 140 7.12 -2.97 3.62
CA ALA A 140 7.47 -3.76 4.80
C ALA A 140 6.85 -3.15 6.05
N THR A 141 6.53 -4.02 7.00
CA THR A 141 5.95 -3.64 8.29
C THR A 141 6.85 -4.07 9.43
N ASP A 142 6.73 -3.37 10.55
CA ASP A 142 7.33 -3.80 11.82
C ASP A 142 6.50 -4.91 12.50
N ASP A 143 6.93 -5.32 13.70
CA ASP A 143 6.27 -6.34 14.51
C ASP A 143 4.85 -5.92 14.96
N CYS A 144 4.54 -4.62 14.89
CA CYS A 144 3.23 -4.07 15.21
C CYS A 144 2.28 -4.03 14.00
N GLY A 145 2.79 -4.37 12.81
CA GLY A 145 2.05 -4.26 11.55
C GLY A 145 1.97 -2.83 11.01
N ASP A 146 2.76 -1.90 11.56
CA ASP A 146 2.90 -0.54 11.03
C ASP A 146 3.97 -0.52 9.94
N CYS A 147 3.89 0.44 9.01
CA CYS A 147 4.93 0.64 8.00
C CYS A 147 6.30 0.80 8.69
N THR A 148 7.33 0.09 8.21
CA THR A 148 8.67 0.13 8.81
C THR A 148 9.31 1.53 8.86
N PHE A 149 8.86 2.45 8.00
CA PHE A 149 9.31 3.84 7.98
C PHE A 149 8.51 4.77 8.90
N TYR A 150 7.56 4.22 9.65
CA TYR A 150 6.79 4.94 10.65
C TYR A 150 7.62 5.12 11.92
N GLU A 151 7.71 6.36 12.39
CA GLU A 151 8.22 6.69 13.71
C GLU A 151 7.21 7.57 14.42
N GLU A 152 6.98 7.33 15.71
CA GLU A 152 6.19 8.21 16.55
C GLU A 152 7.06 8.88 17.61
N SER A 153 6.96 10.21 17.70
CA SER A 153 7.61 10.97 18.75
C SER A 153 6.63 11.95 19.38
N ASP A 154 6.51 11.92 20.71
CA ASP A 154 5.60 12.78 21.48
C ASP A 154 4.13 12.74 20.98
N GLY A 155 3.67 11.55 20.56
CA GLY A 155 2.31 11.35 20.03
C GLY A 155 2.09 11.93 18.63
N ARG A 156 3.17 12.16 17.88
CA ARG A 156 3.13 12.61 16.50
C ARG A 156 3.85 11.62 15.60
N GLY A 157 3.11 11.04 14.66
CA GLY A 157 3.64 10.20 13.61
C GLY A 157 4.52 10.95 12.60
N ALA A 158 5.57 10.30 12.14
CA ALA A 158 6.50 10.78 11.12
C ALA A 158 6.84 9.62 10.17
N CYS A 159 6.96 9.94 8.89
CA CYS A 159 7.54 9.04 7.90
C CYS A 159 9.00 9.44 7.70
N THR A 160 9.93 8.53 7.98
CA THR A 160 11.38 8.80 7.89
C THR A 160 11.83 9.10 6.46
N VAL A 161 11.12 8.56 5.47
CA VAL A 161 11.34 8.75 4.03
C VAL A 161 10.28 9.64 3.36
N HIS A 162 9.69 10.58 4.10
CA HIS A 162 8.50 11.35 3.67
C HIS A 162 8.61 11.97 2.26
N ASP A 163 9.79 12.48 1.88
CA ASP A 163 9.98 13.16 0.61
C ASP A 163 10.24 12.20 -0.56
N SER A 164 10.53 10.93 -0.26
CA SER A 164 10.75 9.83 -1.22
C SER A 164 9.66 8.76 -1.12
N ARG A 165 8.49 9.12 -0.59
CA ARG A 165 7.36 8.19 -0.44
C ARG A 165 6.92 7.64 -1.80
N PRO A 166 6.56 6.35 -1.88
CA PRO A 166 5.92 5.76 -3.05
C PRO A 166 4.66 6.53 -3.48
N LEU A 167 4.27 6.36 -4.75
CA LEU A 167 3.12 7.00 -5.38
C LEU A 167 1.84 6.82 -4.58
N ILE A 168 1.57 5.61 -4.08
CA ILE A 168 0.40 5.31 -3.24
C ILE A 168 0.36 6.22 -1.99
N CYS A 169 1.48 6.37 -1.30
CA CYS A 169 1.59 7.16 -0.07
C CYS A 169 1.62 8.67 -0.34
N ARG A 170 2.22 9.09 -1.46
CA ARG A 170 2.32 10.50 -1.89
C ARG A 170 0.97 11.04 -2.35
N THR A 171 0.13 10.19 -2.93
CA THR A 171 -1.18 10.57 -3.47
C THR A 171 -2.32 10.37 -2.47
N TYR A 172 -2.09 9.66 -1.35
CA TYR A 172 -3.06 9.53 -0.27
C TYR A 172 -3.53 10.92 0.25
N PRO A 173 -4.84 11.14 0.45
CA PRO A 173 -5.93 10.17 0.45
C PRO A 173 -6.67 10.05 -0.88
N PHE A 174 -6.08 10.46 -2.00
CA PHE A 174 -6.76 10.51 -3.28
C PHE A 174 -6.49 9.28 -4.15
N SER A 175 -7.51 8.88 -4.90
CA SER A 175 -7.43 7.91 -6.00
C SER A 175 -8.22 8.42 -7.21
N VAL A 176 -8.04 7.78 -8.37
CA VAL A 176 -8.86 8.05 -9.55
C VAL A 176 -9.83 6.91 -9.79
N ALA A 177 -11.06 7.24 -10.20
CA ALA A 177 -12.09 6.28 -10.55
C ALA A 177 -11.88 5.71 -11.96
N LEU A 178 -10.72 5.12 -12.22
CA LEU A 178 -10.42 4.35 -13.44
C LEU A 178 -10.51 2.85 -13.17
N GLY A 179 -10.80 2.07 -14.21
CA GLY A 179 -10.74 0.61 -14.12
C GLY A 179 -9.29 0.14 -14.10
N GLY A 180 -8.97 -0.85 -13.27
CA GLY A 180 -7.62 -1.43 -13.22
C GLY A 180 -6.60 -0.63 -12.41
N THR A 181 -7.00 0.47 -11.77
CA THR A 181 -6.18 1.19 -10.76
C THR A 181 -6.53 0.73 -9.35
N SER A 182 -5.54 0.67 -8.48
CA SER A 182 -5.72 0.22 -7.09
C SER A 182 -6.41 1.33 -6.28
N GLN A 183 -7.52 0.98 -5.64
CA GLN A 183 -8.19 1.89 -4.71
C GLN A 183 -7.63 1.66 -3.31
N PRO A 184 -7.23 2.71 -2.58
CA PRO A 184 -6.95 2.61 -1.15
C PRO A 184 -8.08 1.88 -0.41
N MET A 185 -7.71 1.16 0.65
CA MET A 185 -8.68 0.43 1.47
C MET A 185 -9.74 1.37 2.05
N GLY A 186 -11.00 0.91 2.08
CA GLY A 186 -12.15 1.68 2.53
C GLY A 186 -12.92 2.38 1.40
N GLU A 187 -14.23 2.57 1.61
CA GLU A 187 -15.07 3.31 0.67
C GLU A 187 -14.64 4.79 0.60
N ALA A 188 -14.75 5.39 -0.59
CA ALA A 188 -14.51 6.81 -0.74
C ALA A 188 -15.50 7.61 0.12
N VAL A 189 -14.96 8.51 0.96
CA VAL A 189 -15.76 9.38 1.86
C VAL A 189 -16.17 10.68 1.18
N ASP A 190 -15.49 11.05 0.08
CA ASP A 190 -15.81 12.20 -0.77
C ASP A 190 -15.34 11.94 -2.21
N GLY A 191 -15.79 12.76 -3.17
CA GLY A 191 -15.32 12.67 -4.54
C GLY A 191 -15.91 13.73 -5.47
N GLU A 192 -15.08 14.21 -6.39
CA GLU A 192 -15.42 15.21 -7.39
C GLU A 192 -14.87 14.74 -8.75
N GLY A 193 -15.74 14.64 -9.75
CA GLY A 193 -15.37 14.13 -11.07
C GLY A 193 -14.75 12.73 -11.03
N MET A 194 -13.49 12.61 -11.46
CA MET A 194 -12.72 11.36 -11.43
C MET A 194 -11.98 11.14 -10.11
N VAL A 195 -11.84 12.15 -9.26
CA VAL A 195 -11.11 12.06 -7.99
C VAL A 195 -12.00 11.44 -6.93
N ARG A 196 -11.44 10.51 -6.16
CA ARG A 196 -12.05 9.93 -4.96
C ARG A 196 -11.15 10.23 -3.77
N ALA A 197 -11.74 10.57 -2.64
CA ALA A 197 -11.02 10.81 -1.40
C ALA A 197 -11.37 9.72 -0.38
N HIS A 198 -10.35 9.17 0.26
CA HIS A 198 -10.44 8.15 1.29
C HIS A 198 -10.25 8.79 2.66
N GLU A 199 -10.55 8.05 3.73
CA GLU A 199 -10.58 8.62 5.07
C GLU A 199 -9.24 9.24 5.47
N CYS A 200 -9.24 10.53 5.83
CA CYS A 200 -8.05 11.21 6.32
C CYS A 200 -8.43 12.46 7.11
N GLU A 201 -7.75 12.68 8.24
CA GLU A 201 -7.90 13.90 9.06
C GLU A 201 -7.54 15.20 8.31
N GLY A 202 -6.77 15.06 7.21
CA GLY A 202 -6.36 16.18 6.37
C GLY A 202 -7.45 16.72 5.45
N LEU A 203 -8.56 16.02 5.25
CA LEU A 203 -9.62 16.41 4.31
C LEU A 203 -10.40 17.66 4.76
N GLY A 204 -10.89 18.42 3.78
CA GLY A 204 -11.68 19.64 3.99
C GLY A 204 -10.86 20.87 4.40
N ARG A 205 -9.53 20.75 4.44
CA ARG A 205 -8.59 21.85 4.71
C ARG A 205 -8.29 22.64 3.43
N GLU A 206 -7.88 23.90 3.57
CA GLU A 206 -7.51 24.72 2.42
C GLU A 206 -6.20 24.19 1.79
N ILE A 207 -6.22 23.94 0.48
CA ILE A 207 -5.04 23.58 -0.31
C ILE A 207 -4.73 24.71 -1.30
N SER A 208 -3.46 25.02 -1.50
CA SER A 208 -3.08 26.00 -2.52
C SER A 208 -3.20 25.38 -3.92
N ARG A 209 -3.49 26.21 -4.93
CA ARG A 209 -3.53 25.77 -6.33
C ARG A 209 -2.27 25.02 -6.76
N ALA A 210 -1.10 25.51 -6.35
CA ALA A 210 0.17 24.88 -6.70
C ALA A 210 0.34 23.49 -6.06
N ASP A 211 -0.14 23.31 -4.83
CA ASP A 211 -0.10 22.02 -4.14
C ASP A 211 -1.14 21.05 -4.72
N ALA A 212 -2.33 21.56 -5.08
CA ALA A 212 -3.36 20.78 -5.76
C ALA A 212 -2.90 20.30 -7.15
N GLU A 213 -2.24 21.17 -7.94
CA GLU A 213 -1.63 20.80 -9.22
C GLU A 213 -0.52 19.76 -9.06
N SER A 214 0.32 19.89 -8.03
CA SER A 214 1.37 18.92 -7.73
C SER A 214 0.80 17.56 -7.35
N LEU A 215 -0.25 17.54 -6.51
CA LEU A 215 -0.94 16.31 -6.11
C LEU A 215 -1.70 15.69 -7.27
N ALA A 216 -2.35 16.49 -8.12
CA ALA A 216 -3.02 16.06 -9.34
C ALA A 216 -2.04 15.43 -10.34
N ALA A 217 -0.85 16.02 -10.52
CA ALA A 217 0.19 15.47 -11.37
C ALA A 217 0.68 14.11 -10.84
N ALA A 218 0.95 14.01 -9.53
CA ALA A 218 1.32 12.76 -8.88
C ALA A 218 0.21 11.70 -8.98
N LEU A 219 -1.05 12.10 -8.86
CA LEU A 219 -2.20 11.22 -8.96
C LEU A 219 -2.38 10.66 -10.38
N LYS A 220 -2.20 11.51 -11.39
CA LYS A 220 -2.16 11.06 -12.80
C LYS A 220 -0.98 10.12 -13.06
N GLU A 221 0.20 10.48 -12.58
CA GLU A 221 1.41 9.64 -12.70
C GLU A 221 1.17 8.26 -12.10
N ARG A 222 0.61 8.20 -10.89
CA ARG A 222 0.24 6.95 -10.23
C ARG A 222 -0.73 6.12 -11.08
N ALA A 223 -1.80 6.72 -11.59
CA ALA A 223 -2.79 6.01 -12.39
C ALA A 223 -2.19 5.39 -13.66
N ILE A 224 -1.30 6.14 -14.33
CA ILE A 224 -0.57 5.63 -15.50
C ILE A 224 0.33 4.48 -15.08
N ARG A 225 1.08 4.65 -13.99
CA ARG A 225 2.05 3.67 -13.53
C ARG A 225 1.38 2.36 -13.14
N GLU A 226 0.34 2.39 -12.31
CA GLU A 226 -0.42 1.19 -11.91
C GLU A 226 -0.86 0.35 -13.11
N LEU A 227 -1.32 1.00 -14.18
CA LEU A 227 -1.76 0.33 -15.40
C LEU A 227 -0.59 -0.22 -16.23
N GLU A 228 0.52 0.51 -16.32
CA GLU A 228 1.74 0.02 -17.00
C GLU A 228 2.33 -1.20 -16.28
N GLU A 229 2.35 -1.17 -14.95
CA GLU A 229 2.81 -2.26 -14.08
C GLU A 229 1.90 -3.48 -14.22
N ALA A 230 0.58 -3.30 -14.17
CA ALA A 230 -0.39 -4.39 -14.37
C ALA A 230 -0.29 -5.02 -15.77
N ILE A 231 -0.07 -4.22 -16.82
CA ILE A 231 0.17 -4.72 -18.18
C ILE A 231 1.47 -5.53 -18.23
N ALA A 232 2.54 -5.02 -17.63
CA ALA A 232 3.84 -5.70 -17.60
C ALA A 232 3.79 -7.03 -16.86
N VAL A 233 3.11 -7.10 -15.70
CA VAL A 233 2.86 -8.34 -14.96
C VAL A 233 2.11 -9.34 -15.83
N ARG A 234 1.02 -8.92 -16.46
CA ARG A 234 0.22 -9.77 -17.35
C ARG A 234 1.06 -10.34 -18.51
N ASP A 235 1.87 -9.49 -19.14
CA ASP A 235 2.67 -9.85 -20.31
C ASP A 235 3.91 -10.68 -19.95
N GLY A 236 4.44 -10.49 -18.73
CA GLY A 236 5.59 -11.19 -18.17
C GLY A 236 5.24 -12.43 -17.35
N TYR A 237 3.95 -12.74 -17.15
CA TYR A 237 3.52 -13.87 -16.33
C TYR A 237 4.08 -15.19 -16.87
N ASP A 238 4.78 -15.91 -15.99
CA ASP A 238 5.37 -17.20 -16.27
C ASP A 238 4.83 -18.23 -15.28
N PRO A 239 3.88 -19.10 -15.70
CA PRO A 239 3.27 -20.09 -14.81
C PRO A 239 4.24 -21.20 -14.37
N THR A 240 5.48 -21.21 -14.87
CA THR A 240 6.52 -22.17 -14.46
C THR A 240 7.50 -21.60 -13.44
N ALA A 241 7.33 -20.33 -13.04
CA ALA A 241 8.25 -19.66 -12.13
C ALA A 241 8.36 -20.36 -10.77
N ALA A 242 7.25 -20.84 -10.22
CA ALA A 242 7.22 -21.59 -8.97
C ALA A 242 8.12 -22.85 -8.98
N GLU A 243 8.32 -23.49 -10.13
CA GLU A 243 9.19 -24.67 -10.25
C GLU A 243 10.70 -24.33 -10.15
N ARG A 244 11.04 -23.04 -10.28
CA ARG A 244 12.41 -22.52 -10.31
C ARG A 244 12.74 -21.60 -9.13
N ALA A 245 11.74 -21.23 -8.33
CA ALA A 245 11.92 -20.37 -7.18
C ALA A 245 12.76 -21.06 -6.09
N ASP A 246 13.50 -20.28 -5.33
CA ASP A 246 14.34 -20.79 -4.24
C ASP A 246 13.53 -21.08 -2.96
N GLY A 247 12.30 -20.55 -2.86
CA GLY A 247 11.38 -20.75 -1.75
C GLY A 247 9.92 -20.91 -2.20
N ASP A 248 9.02 -20.95 -1.22
CA ASP A 248 7.60 -21.30 -1.45
C ASP A 248 6.73 -20.12 -1.92
N VAL A 249 7.29 -18.90 -1.97
CA VAL A 249 6.61 -17.69 -2.46
C VAL A 249 7.26 -17.18 -3.74
N VAL A 250 6.43 -16.91 -4.74
CA VAL A 250 6.81 -16.18 -5.96
C VAL A 250 6.01 -14.89 -6.06
N VAL A 251 6.72 -13.78 -6.25
CA VAL A 251 6.11 -12.48 -6.55
C VAL A 251 6.28 -12.18 -8.02
N PHE A 252 5.20 -11.90 -8.73
CA PHE A 252 5.23 -11.43 -10.11
C PHE A 252 5.05 -9.92 -10.12
N ASP A 253 6.08 -9.18 -10.50
CA ASP A 253 5.98 -7.75 -10.76
C ASP A 253 6.30 -7.41 -12.23
N SER A 254 6.36 -6.12 -12.56
CA SER A 254 6.62 -5.66 -13.92
C SER A 254 7.99 -6.04 -14.49
N GLU A 255 8.94 -6.45 -13.65
CA GLU A 255 10.26 -6.93 -14.06
C GLU A 255 10.33 -8.46 -14.21
N GLY A 256 9.25 -9.17 -13.87
CA GLY A 256 9.12 -10.62 -13.95
C GLY A 256 9.04 -11.31 -12.58
N PRO A 257 9.15 -12.66 -12.54
CA PRO A 257 9.06 -13.41 -11.30
C PRO A 257 10.27 -13.18 -10.40
N LYS A 258 10.02 -12.98 -9.10
CA LYS A 258 11.01 -12.78 -8.04
C LYS A 258 10.73 -13.73 -6.87
N ASN A 259 11.80 -14.11 -6.17
CA ASN A 259 11.73 -14.70 -4.85
C ASN A 259 11.20 -13.66 -3.84
N ALA A 260 10.77 -14.10 -2.66
CA ALA A 260 10.26 -13.22 -1.59
C ALA A 260 11.23 -12.11 -1.13
N ASP A 261 12.53 -12.24 -1.42
CA ASP A 261 13.56 -11.25 -1.11
C ASP A 261 13.84 -10.27 -2.27
N GLY A 262 13.02 -10.28 -3.32
CA GLY A 262 13.15 -9.41 -4.48
C GLY A 262 14.21 -9.86 -5.50
N THR A 263 14.91 -10.97 -5.25
CA THR A 263 15.85 -11.51 -6.24
C THR A 263 15.10 -12.16 -7.41
N PRO A 264 15.55 -11.98 -8.67
CA PRO A 264 14.87 -12.58 -9.82
C PRO A 264 14.91 -14.12 -9.79
N VAL A 265 13.78 -14.77 -10.09
CA VAL A 265 13.74 -16.22 -10.31
C VAL A 265 14.49 -16.52 -11.61
N GLY A 266 15.51 -17.39 -11.56
CA GLY A 266 16.40 -17.65 -12.68
C GLY A 266 15.67 -18.08 -13.96
N SER A 267 16.01 -17.49 -15.10
CA SER A 267 15.42 -17.85 -16.41
C SER A 267 15.83 -19.27 -16.80
N GLY A 268 14.85 -20.14 -17.06
CA GLY A 268 15.06 -21.51 -17.56
C GLY A 268 15.53 -21.58 -19.01
#